data_AF-A0A6L8ED95-F1
#
_entry.id   AF-A0A6L8ED95-F1
#
_cell.length_a   1.000
_cell.length_b   1.000
_cell.length_c   1.000
_cell.angle_alpha   90.00
_cell.angle_beta   90.00
_cell.angle_gamma   90.00
#
_symmetry.space_group_name_H-M   'P 1'
#
loop_
_entity.id
_entity.type
_entity.pdbx_description
1 polymer ?
#
loop_
_entity_poly.entity_id
_entity_poly.type
_entity_poly.pdbx_seq_one_letter_code
_entity_poly.pdbx_strand_id
1 'polypeptide(L)'
;MYAGKTLFAQLMDFLPWTTFSRIVERYGGNHRVRTLPCTDHFRAMAFAQLTYRESLRDIEAVLSAQSAKLYHMGIRGPVRRSTLADANERRDWRIFAEFAQRLIGQARELYAEEDLGLDLSNTVYALDSTTVDLCLSLFPWAPFRTTKAAVKMHTLLDLRGNIPSFIHVSDGKLHDVNALDLLLPEPAAIYVMDRDYLDYGRLFALDRAGAFFVTRAKADADLRRVYSAPNDRPRGIELFFKWIKQHLRIKKFYGTSVNAVKTQIWVAVTVYVLVAIVRKRLELDASLYTLLQIFSVTLFEKTLLNRNFPEASRATENDMDAKQLKLFEF
;
A
#
# COMPACT_ATOMS: atom_id res chain seq x y z
N MET A 1 19.17 13.21 -17.64
CA MET A 1 20.46 12.51 -17.86
C MET A 1 20.82 11.78 -16.56
N TYR A 2 20.65 10.45 -16.51
CA TYR A 2 20.73 9.64 -15.28
C TYR A 2 22.08 8.93 -15.09
N ALA A 3 23.12 9.31 -15.86
CA ALA A 3 24.43 8.68 -15.77
C ALA A 3 25.00 8.82 -14.35
N GLY A 4 25.05 7.69 -13.61
CA GLY A 4 25.61 7.63 -12.26
C GLY A 4 24.62 7.62 -11.10
N LYS A 5 23.32 7.86 -11.32
CA LYS A 5 22.28 7.80 -10.26
C LYS A 5 21.86 6.36 -9.99
N THR A 6 21.72 5.99 -8.72
CA THR A 6 21.20 4.66 -8.35
C THR A 6 19.72 4.54 -8.73
N LEU A 7 19.24 3.33 -8.95
CA LEU A 7 17.83 3.07 -9.26
C LEU A 7 16.90 3.64 -8.19
N PHE A 8 17.29 3.54 -6.92
CA PHE A 8 16.55 4.18 -5.83
C PHE A 8 16.41 5.70 -6.03
N ALA A 9 17.49 6.40 -6.39
CA ALA A 9 17.43 7.83 -6.62
C ALA A 9 16.54 8.19 -7.82
N GLN A 10 16.58 7.36 -8.87
CA GLN A 10 15.71 7.54 -10.03
C GLN A 10 14.23 7.33 -9.67
N LEU A 11 13.90 6.34 -8.83
CA LEU A 11 12.54 6.16 -8.31
C LEU A 11 12.10 7.36 -7.47
N MET A 12 12.98 7.83 -6.59
CA MET A 12 12.73 8.99 -5.75
C MET A 12 12.51 10.27 -6.56
N ASP A 13 13.04 10.39 -7.79
CA ASP A 13 12.83 11.56 -8.65
C ASP A 13 11.36 11.71 -9.12
N PHE A 14 10.55 10.65 -9.06
CA PHE A 14 9.11 10.71 -9.38
C PHE A 14 8.26 11.31 -8.26
N LEU A 15 8.83 11.49 -7.06
CA LEU A 15 8.11 12.04 -5.92
C LEU A 15 8.07 13.58 -5.97
N PRO A 16 6.92 14.21 -5.66
CA PRO A 16 6.80 15.66 -5.64
C PRO A 16 7.42 16.23 -4.35
N TRP A 17 8.76 16.33 -4.32
CA TRP A 17 9.53 16.78 -3.15
C TRP A 17 9.17 18.18 -2.65
N THR A 18 8.75 19.09 -3.53
CA THR A 18 8.27 20.42 -3.15
C THR A 18 6.98 20.33 -2.31
N THR A 19 6.08 19.42 -2.67
CA THR A 19 4.88 19.11 -1.87
C THR A 19 5.26 18.47 -0.55
N PHE A 20 6.18 17.50 -0.56
CA PHE A 20 6.66 16.88 0.69
C PHE A 20 7.25 17.91 1.65
N SER A 21 8.12 18.81 1.18
CA SER A 21 8.71 19.87 2.01
C SER A 21 7.66 20.79 2.63
N ARG A 22 6.64 21.20 1.87
CA ARG A 22 5.53 22.03 2.39
C ARG A 22 4.74 21.31 3.48
N ILE A 23 4.49 20.01 3.32
CA ILE A 23 3.81 19.19 4.34
C ILE A 23 4.69 19.10 5.60
N VAL A 24 5.99 18.81 5.44
CA VAL A 24 6.94 18.72 6.56
C VAL A 24 7.00 20.03 7.34
N GLU A 25 7.01 21.18 6.65
CA GLU A 25 6.99 22.50 7.29
C GLU A 25 5.70 22.74 8.08
N ARG A 26 4.53 22.45 7.49
CA ARG A 26 3.22 22.60 8.14
C ARG A 26 3.12 21.83 9.46
N TYR A 27 3.62 20.60 9.50
CA TYR A 27 3.60 19.76 10.70
C TYR A 27 4.83 19.95 11.60
N GLY A 28 5.76 20.84 11.25
CA GLY A 28 7.00 21.02 12.01
C GLY A 28 7.87 19.76 12.07
N GLY A 29 7.86 18.89 11.06
CA GLY A 29 8.53 17.58 11.07
C GLY A 29 10.06 17.62 11.23
N ASN A 30 10.65 18.80 11.00
CA ASN A 30 12.07 19.08 11.23
C ASN A 30 12.35 19.97 12.47
N HIS A 31 11.33 20.24 13.31
CA HIS A 31 11.51 21.06 14.50
C HIS A 31 12.53 20.41 15.44
N ARG A 32 13.60 21.16 15.77
CA ARG A 32 14.74 20.71 16.61
C ARG A 32 15.48 19.46 16.09
N VAL A 33 15.33 19.13 14.81
CA VAL A 33 16.03 18.00 14.18
C VAL A 33 17.42 18.46 13.75
N ARG A 34 18.47 17.80 14.28
CA ARG A 34 19.87 18.07 13.91
C ARG A 34 20.42 17.07 12.88
N THR A 35 20.00 15.81 12.99
CA THR A 35 20.41 14.70 12.12
C THR A 35 19.18 14.00 11.55
N LEU A 36 19.33 13.36 10.40
CA LEU A 36 18.26 12.63 9.70
C LEU A 36 17.01 13.50 9.48
N PRO A 37 17.06 14.55 8.64
CA PRO A 37 15.87 15.36 8.31
C PRO A 37 14.73 14.48 7.78
N CYS A 38 13.50 14.98 7.78
CA CYS A 38 12.32 14.22 7.40
C CYS A 38 12.43 13.61 5.98
N THR A 39 13.15 14.28 5.06
CA THR A 39 13.48 13.74 3.73
C THR A 39 14.34 12.48 3.79
N ASP A 40 15.38 12.47 4.63
CA ASP A 40 16.31 11.36 4.76
C ASP A 40 15.65 10.20 5.54
N HIS A 41 14.82 10.53 6.53
CA HIS A 41 13.99 9.56 7.23
C HIS A 41 12.98 8.88 6.30
N PHE A 42 12.28 9.66 5.48
CA PHE A 42 11.39 9.11 4.46
C PHE A 42 12.15 8.19 3.51
N ARG A 43 13.31 8.63 2.98
CA ARG A 43 14.13 7.80 2.08
C ARG A 43 14.61 6.51 2.74
N ALA A 44 15.05 6.57 3.99
CA ALA A 44 15.48 5.38 4.74
C ALA A 44 14.32 4.38 4.93
N MET A 45 13.13 4.87 5.29
CA MET A 45 11.93 4.03 5.45
C MET A 45 11.43 3.49 4.10
N ALA A 46 11.47 4.29 3.04
CA ALA A 46 11.11 3.86 1.68
C ALA A 46 12.08 2.80 1.15
N PHE A 47 13.39 2.97 1.39
CA PHE A 47 14.40 1.95 1.09
C PHE A 47 14.14 0.65 1.85
N ALA A 48 13.81 0.77 3.14
CA ALA A 48 13.48 -0.39 3.98
C ALA A 48 12.27 -1.16 3.44
N GLN A 49 11.22 -0.44 3.02
CA GLN A 49 10.04 -1.04 2.41
C GLN A 49 10.36 -1.73 1.08
N LEU A 50 11.05 -1.02 0.17
CA LEU A 50 11.38 -1.55 -1.16
C LEU A 50 12.29 -2.79 -1.07
N THR A 51 13.25 -2.81 -0.15
CA THR A 51 14.18 -3.93 0.05
C THR A 51 13.72 -4.93 1.11
N TYR A 52 12.49 -4.80 1.61
CA TYR A 52 11.87 -5.74 2.54
C TYR A 52 12.72 -5.99 3.81
N ARG A 53 13.22 -4.92 4.43
CA ARG A 53 14.03 -5.01 5.65
C ARG A 53 13.20 -5.43 6.85
N GLU A 54 13.76 -6.27 7.71
CA GLU A 54 12.99 -6.86 8.82
C GLU A 54 13.08 -6.06 10.12
N SER A 55 14.07 -5.17 10.27
CA SER A 55 14.28 -4.40 11.49
C SER A 55 15.06 -3.11 11.27
N LEU A 56 14.98 -2.19 12.23
CA LEU A 56 15.82 -0.98 12.23
C LEU A 56 17.32 -1.28 12.23
N ARG A 57 17.76 -2.40 12.82
CA ARG A 57 19.17 -2.81 12.84
C ARG A 57 19.62 -3.28 11.46
N ASP A 58 18.77 -4.02 10.77
CA ASP A 58 18.99 -4.47 9.39
C ASP A 58 19.09 -3.26 8.44
N ILE A 59 18.19 -2.28 8.58
CA ILE A 59 18.24 -1.01 7.83
C ILE A 59 19.58 -0.29 8.04
N GLU A 60 19.98 -0.09 9.31
CA GLU A 60 21.27 0.54 9.61
C GLU A 60 22.45 -0.24 9.03
N ALA A 61 22.46 -1.57 9.19
CA ALA A 61 23.55 -2.41 8.71
C ALA A 61 23.74 -2.29 7.20
N VAL A 62 22.66 -2.38 6.42
CA VAL A 62 22.74 -2.29 4.95
C VAL A 62 23.11 -0.89 4.47
N LEU A 63 22.49 0.15 5.02
CA LEU A 63 22.79 1.53 4.61
C LEU A 63 24.21 1.94 5.02
N SER A 64 24.70 1.45 6.16
CA SER A 64 26.08 1.70 6.60
C SER A 64 27.10 0.96 5.75
N ALA A 65 26.82 -0.29 5.37
CA ALA A 65 27.68 -1.08 4.50
C ALA A 65 27.83 -0.45 3.09
N GLN A 66 26.81 0.29 2.63
CA GLN A 66 26.81 1.00 1.36
C GLN A 66 26.92 2.52 1.54
N SER A 67 27.62 2.98 2.60
CA SER A 67 27.76 4.40 2.95
C SER A 67 28.23 5.28 1.79
N ALA A 68 29.17 4.80 0.96
CA ALA A 68 29.66 5.48 -0.23
C ALA A 68 28.57 5.77 -1.29
N LYS A 69 27.46 5.02 -1.28
CA LYS A 69 26.34 5.18 -2.22
C LYS A 69 25.22 6.06 -1.68
N LEU A 70 25.19 6.37 -0.37
CA LEU A 70 24.08 7.10 0.27
C LEU A 70 23.86 8.49 -0.33
N TYR A 71 24.94 9.21 -0.62
CA TYR A 71 24.85 10.53 -1.25
C TYR A 71 24.11 10.46 -2.58
N HIS A 72 24.43 9.46 -3.41
CA HIS A 72 23.78 9.24 -4.69
C HIS A 72 22.33 8.76 -4.56
N MET A 73 21.95 8.18 -3.41
CA MET A 73 20.57 7.82 -3.06
C MET A 73 19.76 9.01 -2.51
N GLY A 74 20.38 10.18 -2.35
CA GLY A 74 19.75 11.37 -1.77
C GLY A 74 19.64 11.32 -0.25
N ILE A 75 20.39 10.44 0.42
CA ILE A 75 20.52 10.36 1.88
C ILE A 75 21.83 11.07 2.26
N ARG A 76 21.74 12.18 2.99
CA ARG A 76 22.88 13.07 3.24
C ARG A 76 23.68 12.70 4.48
N GLY A 77 23.02 12.10 5.46
CA GLY A 77 23.64 11.72 6.74
C GLY A 77 23.65 10.22 7.01
N PRO A 78 24.42 9.76 8.00
CA PRO A 78 24.38 8.38 8.45
C PRO A 78 23.01 8.04 9.04
N VAL A 79 22.53 6.84 8.74
CA VAL A 79 21.24 6.34 9.21
C VAL A 79 21.46 5.38 10.37
N ARG A 80 21.33 5.91 11.60
CA ARG A 80 21.49 5.14 12.85
C ARG A 80 20.16 4.57 13.31
N ARG A 81 20.16 3.34 13.87
CA ARG A 81 18.97 2.67 14.40
C ARG A 81 18.27 3.47 15.50
N SER A 82 19.03 4.05 16.43
CA SER A 82 18.45 4.90 17.51
C SER A 82 17.77 6.14 16.93
N THR A 83 18.45 6.86 16.04
CA THR A 83 17.90 8.06 15.39
C THR A 83 16.66 7.76 14.55
N LEU A 84 16.63 6.62 13.84
CA LEU A 84 15.43 6.16 13.12
C LEU A 84 14.28 5.82 14.06
N ALA A 85 14.56 5.13 15.18
CA ALA A 85 13.55 4.80 16.18
C ALA A 85 12.94 6.08 16.77
N ASP A 86 13.78 7.02 17.20
CA ASP A 86 13.34 8.31 17.76
C ASP A 86 12.51 9.11 16.75
N ALA A 87 12.92 9.11 15.48
CA ALA A 87 12.19 9.78 14.41
C ALA A 87 10.82 9.13 14.16
N ASN A 88 10.75 7.79 14.13
CA ASN A 88 9.50 7.05 13.99
C ASN A 88 8.56 7.26 15.19
N GLU A 89 9.09 7.50 16.39
CA GLU A 89 8.29 7.70 17.59
C GLU A 89 7.75 9.13 17.71
N ARG A 90 8.56 10.13 17.33
CA ARG A 90 8.27 11.55 17.63
C ARG A 90 7.70 12.37 16.48
N ARG A 91 8.01 12.04 15.22
CA ARG A 91 7.53 12.84 14.07
C ARG A 91 6.09 12.53 13.75
N ASP A 92 5.24 13.53 13.63
CA ASP A 92 3.82 13.32 13.34
C ASP A 92 3.64 12.46 12.08
N TRP A 93 3.08 11.25 12.27
CA TRP A 93 2.81 10.30 11.21
C TRP A 93 1.93 10.88 10.09
N ARG A 94 1.15 11.92 10.38
CA ARG A 94 0.27 12.60 9.41
C ARG A 94 1.04 13.24 8.27
N ILE A 95 2.32 13.55 8.44
CA ILE A 95 3.20 14.00 7.35
C ILE A 95 3.21 12.95 6.22
N PHE A 96 3.44 11.70 6.58
CA PHE A 96 3.52 10.59 5.63
C PHE A 96 2.13 10.22 5.10
N ALA A 97 1.10 10.33 5.93
CA ALA A 97 -0.29 10.11 5.51
C ALA A 97 -0.74 11.13 4.47
N GLU A 98 -0.57 12.43 4.73
CA GLU A 98 -0.94 13.48 3.77
C GLU A 98 -0.15 13.31 2.47
N PHE A 99 1.14 12.98 2.55
CA PHE A 99 1.94 12.74 1.36
C PHE A 99 1.46 11.54 0.54
N ALA A 100 1.14 10.42 1.20
CA ALA A 100 0.56 9.24 0.56
C ALA A 100 -0.77 9.58 -0.15
N GLN A 101 -1.65 10.33 0.52
CA GLN A 101 -2.94 10.75 -0.05
C GLN A 101 -2.77 11.61 -1.30
N ARG A 102 -1.76 12.49 -1.34
CA ARG A 102 -1.45 13.27 -2.56
C ARG A 102 -1.03 12.38 -3.71
N LEU A 103 -0.22 11.36 -3.46
CA LEU A 103 0.22 10.42 -4.50
C LEU A 103 -0.90 9.50 -4.95
N ILE A 104 -1.79 9.09 -4.02
CA ILE A 104 -3.01 8.34 -4.35
C ILE A 104 -3.85 9.12 -5.36
N GLY A 105 -4.11 10.42 -5.12
CA GLY A 105 -4.84 11.26 -6.06
C GLY A 105 -4.19 11.28 -7.45
N GLN A 106 -2.88 11.50 -7.51
CA GLN A 106 -2.13 11.47 -8.78
C GLN A 106 -2.20 10.12 -9.50
N ALA A 107 -2.11 9.02 -8.75
CA ALA A 107 -2.19 7.69 -9.33
C ALA A 107 -3.60 7.40 -9.85
N ARG A 108 -4.66 7.75 -9.10
CA ARG A 108 -6.03 7.57 -9.56
C ARG A 108 -6.31 8.31 -10.87
N GLU A 109 -5.85 9.56 -10.99
CA GLU A 109 -5.93 10.31 -12.24
C GLU A 109 -5.18 9.63 -13.39
N LEU A 110 -3.97 9.11 -13.12
CA LEU A 110 -3.17 8.40 -14.13
C LEU A 110 -3.79 7.08 -14.61
N TYR A 111 -4.62 6.44 -13.78
CA TYR A 111 -5.25 5.14 -14.06
C TYR A 111 -6.75 5.24 -14.38
N ALA A 112 -7.32 6.44 -14.49
CA ALA A 112 -8.76 6.64 -14.70
C ALA A 112 -9.31 5.93 -15.95
N GLU A 113 -8.52 5.97 -17.03
CA GLU A 113 -8.83 5.38 -18.34
C GLU A 113 -8.26 3.96 -18.51
N GLU A 114 -7.72 3.34 -17.44
CA GLU A 114 -7.23 1.97 -17.51
C GLU A 114 -8.41 1.01 -17.68
N ASP A 115 -8.33 0.15 -18.70
CA ASP A 115 -9.31 -0.90 -18.89
C ASP A 115 -9.27 -1.91 -17.74
N LEU A 116 -10.42 -2.11 -17.11
CA LEU A 116 -10.62 -3.09 -16.04
C LEU A 116 -10.68 -4.53 -16.60
N GLY A 117 -10.74 -4.70 -17.91
CA GLY A 117 -11.00 -5.98 -18.58
C GLY A 117 -12.45 -6.41 -18.43
N LEU A 118 -13.33 -5.42 -18.32
CA LEU A 118 -14.77 -5.54 -18.10
C LEU A 118 -15.48 -4.51 -18.95
N ASP A 119 -16.56 -4.90 -19.61
CA ASP A 119 -17.47 -3.97 -20.27
C ASP A 119 -18.36 -3.26 -19.22
N LEU A 120 -17.72 -2.60 -18.26
CA LEU A 120 -18.33 -1.80 -17.21
C LEU A 120 -17.72 -0.40 -17.23
N SER A 121 -18.57 0.59 -17.48
CA SER A 121 -18.19 2.01 -17.35
C SER A 121 -18.03 2.44 -15.89
N ASN A 122 -18.63 1.70 -14.95
CA ASN A 122 -18.61 1.98 -13.52
C ASN A 122 -17.21 1.83 -12.89
N THR A 123 -16.92 2.63 -11.88
CA THR A 123 -15.77 2.42 -10.99
C THR A 123 -16.03 1.19 -10.14
N VAL A 124 -15.08 0.26 -10.08
CA VAL A 124 -15.18 -0.94 -9.24
C VAL A 124 -14.17 -0.83 -8.11
N TYR A 125 -14.67 -0.88 -6.88
CA TYR A 125 -13.86 -0.89 -5.68
C TYR A 125 -13.84 -2.27 -5.06
N ALA A 126 -12.70 -2.65 -4.50
CA ALA A 126 -12.61 -3.77 -3.58
C ALA A 126 -12.32 -3.27 -2.16
N LEU A 127 -13.17 -3.65 -1.21
CA LEU A 127 -12.99 -3.34 0.20
C LEU A 127 -12.57 -4.60 0.95
N ASP A 128 -11.45 -4.50 1.67
CA ASP A 128 -10.98 -5.57 2.53
C ASP A 128 -10.22 -5.04 3.74
N SER A 129 -10.15 -5.86 4.78
CA SER A 129 -9.35 -5.59 5.96
C SER A 129 -8.13 -6.51 5.99
N THR A 130 -6.99 -5.95 6.39
CA THR A 130 -5.79 -6.74 6.72
C THR A 130 -5.51 -6.59 8.20
N THR A 131 -5.47 -7.71 8.92
CA THR A 131 -5.11 -7.74 10.33
C THR A 131 -3.63 -8.10 10.47
N VAL A 132 -2.86 -7.26 11.15
CA VAL A 132 -1.49 -7.56 11.58
C VAL A 132 -1.53 -7.92 13.06
N ASP A 133 -1.25 -9.20 13.36
CA ASP A 133 -1.21 -9.70 14.73
C ASP A 133 -0.01 -9.13 15.50
N LEU A 134 -0.24 -8.73 16.74
CA LEU A 134 0.74 -8.07 17.60
C LEU A 134 0.75 -8.67 19.02
N CYS A 135 1.85 -8.43 19.72
CA CYS A 135 1.98 -8.81 21.12
C CYS A 135 1.36 -7.72 22.01
N LEU A 136 0.37 -8.07 22.83
CA LEU A 136 -0.35 -7.10 23.67
C LEU A 136 0.56 -6.36 24.66
N SER A 137 1.59 -7.03 25.19
CA SER A 137 2.55 -6.39 26.11
C SER A 137 3.41 -5.33 25.42
N LEU A 138 3.69 -5.49 24.12
CA LEU A 138 4.43 -4.51 23.32
C LEU A 138 3.52 -3.42 22.73
N PHE A 139 2.26 -3.75 22.46
CA PHE A 139 1.28 -2.86 21.80
C PHE A 139 -0.01 -2.73 22.63
N PRO A 140 0.05 -2.18 23.86
CA PRO A 140 -1.12 -2.11 24.74
C PRO A 140 -2.24 -1.22 24.19
N TRP A 141 -1.91 -0.32 23.26
CA TRP A 141 -2.86 0.59 22.60
C TRP A 141 -3.66 -0.06 21.46
N ALA A 142 -3.34 -1.29 21.06
CA ALA A 142 -3.99 -1.99 19.93
C ALA A 142 -4.71 -3.26 20.38
N PRO A 143 -5.63 -3.21 21.36
CA PRO A 143 -6.23 -4.42 21.92
C PRO A 143 -7.05 -5.16 20.86
N PHE A 144 -7.02 -6.50 20.90
CA PHE A 144 -7.88 -7.34 20.04
C PHE A 144 -8.62 -8.41 20.85
N ARG A 145 -7.87 -9.21 21.63
CA ARG A 145 -8.41 -10.21 22.57
C ARG A 145 -7.68 -10.10 23.90
N THR A 146 -8.10 -10.88 24.90
CA THR A 146 -7.57 -10.84 26.28
C THR A 146 -6.04 -10.84 26.35
N THR A 147 -5.37 -11.59 25.47
CA THR A 147 -3.90 -11.71 25.44
C THR A 147 -3.26 -11.26 24.13
N LYS A 148 -4.06 -10.77 23.17
CA LYS A 148 -3.58 -10.44 21.82
C LYS A 148 -3.88 -8.98 21.48
N ALA A 149 -2.88 -8.33 20.88
CA ALA A 149 -3.08 -7.06 20.20
C ALA A 149 -3.15 -7.31 18.69
N ALA A 150 -3.79 -6.40 17.97
CA ALA A 150 -3.75 -6.38 16.53
C ALA A 150 -4.03 -4.98 16.00
N VAL A 151 -3.44 -4.67 14.85
CA VAL A 151 -3.79 -3.50 14.05
C VAL A 151 -4.54 -3.98 12.82
N LYS A 152 -5.67 -3.37 12.54
CA LYS A 152 -6.43 -3.61 11.31
C LYS A 152 -6.27 -2.45 10.35
N MET A 153 -6.06 -2.79 9.09
CA MET A 153 -6.00 -1.84 7.99
C MET A 153 -7.12 -2.14 7.02
N HIS A 154 -8.14 -1.29 7.01
CA HIS A 154 -9.27 -1.34 6.08
C HIS A 154 -8.89 -0.55 4.85
N THR A 155 -8.86 -1.21 3.69
CA THR A 155 -8.40 -0.63 2.44
C THR A 155 -9.48 -0.75 1.39
N LEU A 156 -9.89 0.38 0.83
CA LEU A 156 -10.67 0.44 -0.39
C LEU A 156 -9.69 0.60 -1.55
N LEU A 157 -9.71 -0.33 -2.49
CA LEU A 157 -8.84 -0.35 -3.66
C LEU A 157 -9.68 -0.08 -4.90
N ASP A 158 -9.30 0.91 -5.68
CA ASP A 158 -9.78 1.06 -7.05
C ASP A 158 -9.17 -0.06 -7.90
N LEU A 159 -10.03 -0.91 -8.46
CA LEU A 159 -9.58 -2.04 -9.25
C LEU A 159 -8.96 -1.59 -10.57
N ARG A 160 -9.27 -0.37 -11.04
CA ARG A 160 -8.55 0.25 -12.15
C ARG A 160 -7.15 0.63 -11.68
N GLY A 161 -6.16 -0.12 -12.17
CA GLY A 161 -4.76 0.06 -11.79
C GLY A 161 -4.37 -0.44 -10.39
N ASN A 162 -5.31 -1.02 -9.61
CA ASN A 162 -5.09 -1.46 -8.22
C ASN A 162 -4.59 -0.33 -7.31
N ILE A 163 -5.24 0.83 -7.34
CA ILE A 163 -4.81 2.02 -6.59
C ILE A 163 -5.63 2.18 -5.30
N PRO A 164 -5.01 2.31 -4.11
CA PRO A 164 -5.78 2.58 -2.89
C PRO A 164 -6.53 3.90 -3.00
N SER A 165 -7.84 3.91 -2.74
CA SER A 165 -8.66 5.12 -2.69
C SER A 165 -8.97 5.55 -1.27
N PHE A 166 -9.04 4.61 -0.33
CA PHE A 166 -9.24 4.86 1.09
C PHE A 166 -8.45 3.87 1.94
N ILE A 167 -7.84 4.36 3.02
CA ILE A 167 -7.14 3.53 4.00
C ILE A 167 -7.47 4.03 5.40
N HIS A 168 -8.00 3.13 6.23
CA HIS A 168 -8.24 3.38 7.65
C HIS A 168 -7.50 2.36 8.51
N VAL A 169 -6.73 2.86 9.48
CA VAL A 169 -5.97 2.05 10.44
C VAL A 169 -6.68 2.11 11.78
N SER A 170 -7.21 0.98 12.23
CA SER A 170 -7.89 0.80 13.52
C SER A 170 -7.14 -0.21 14.40
N ASP A 171 -7.56 -0.33 15.67
CA ASP A 171 -7.21 -1.49 16.48
C ASP A 171 -7.96 -2.75 15.98
N GLY A 172 -7.68 -3.89 16.62
CA GLY A 172 -8.29 -5.16 16.28
C GLY A 172 -9.76 -5.31 16.66
N LYS A 173 -10.28 -4.46 17.56
CA LYS A 173 -11.67 -4.56 18.05
C LYS A 173 -12.68 -4.05 17.03
N LEU A 174 -12.28 -3.13 16.15
CA LEU A 174 -13.19 -2.65 15.11
C LEU A 174 -13.61 -3.83 14.21
N HIS A 175 -14.92 -4.07 14.16
CA HIS A 175 -15.51 -5.02 13.22
C HIS A 175 -15.44 -4.47 11.80
N ASP A 176 -15.12 -5.33 10.84
CA ASP A 176 -14.84 -4.96 9.46
C ASP A 176 -16.04 -4.23 8.82
N VAL A 177 -17.25 -4.69 9.09
CA VAL A 177 -18.49 -4.05 8.63
C VAL A 177 -18.63 -2.58 9.03
N ASN A 178 -18.08 -2.19 10.19
CA ASN A 178 -18.14 -0.79 10.66
C ASN A 178 -17.22 0.13 9.85
N ALA A 179 -16.30 -0.40 9.03
CA ALA A 179 -15.51 0.41 8.12
C ALA A 179 -16.37 1.06 7.04
N LEU A 180 -17.55 0.50 6.72
CA LEU A 180 -18.51 1.10 5.79
C LEU A 180 -18.99 2.48 6.26
N ASP A 181 -19.08 2.70 7.57
CA ASP A 181 -19.52 3.98 8.15
C ASP A 181 -18.50 5.11 7.93
N LEU A 182 -17.27 4.75 7.54
CA LEU A 182 -16.18 5.69 7.26
C LEU A 182 -16.06 6.00 5.76
N LEU A 183 -16.75 5.26 4.90
CA LEU A 183 -16.72 5.45 3.46
C LEU A 183 -17.71 6.53 3.05
N LEU A 184 -17.33 7.30 2.05
CA LEU A 184 -18.25 8.15 1.30
C LEU A 184 -18.61 7.40 0.01
N PRO A 185 -19.85 6.90 -0.12
CA PRO A 185 -20.24 6.13 -1.29
C PRO A 185 -20.21 7.00 -2.55
N GLU A 186 -19.61 6.49 -3.62
CA GLU A 186 -19.59 7.12 -4.93
C GLU A 186 -20.80 6.62 -5.75
N PRO A 187 -21.66 7.52 -6.25
CA PRO A 187 -22.78 7.13 -7.10
C PRO A 187 -22.31 6.31 -8.31
N ALA A 188 -23.07 5.29 -8.65
CA ALA A 188 -22.78 4.32 -9.70
C ALA A 188 -21.52 3.46 -9.48
N ALA A 189 -20.75 3.61 -8.40
CA ALA A 189 -19.63 2.72 -8.13
C ALA A 189 -20.10 1.35 -7.62
N ILE A 190 -19.32 0.30 -7.90
CA ILE A 190 -19.59 -1.08 -7.46
C ILE A 190 -18.59 -1.45 -6.37
N TYR A 191 -19.08 -1.79 -5.18
CA TYR A 191 -18.26 -2.18 -4.03
C TYR A 191 -18.23 -3.71 -3.87
N VAL A 192 -17.10 -4.32 -4.20
CA VAL A 192 -16.83 -5.76 -4.02
C VAL A 192 -16.25 -6.00 -2.63
N MET A 193 -16.89 -6.85 -1.84
CA MET A 193 -16.58 -7.03 -0.42
C MET A 193 -16.70 -8.51 -0.02
N ASP A 194 -15.99 -8.93 1.04
CA ASP A 194 -16.22 -10.27 1.63
C ASP A 194 -17.53 -10.29 2.45
N ARG A 195 -17.98 -11.49 2.85
CA ARG A 195 -19.18 -11.74 3.66
C ARG A 195 -19.16 -11.02 5.01
N ASP A 196 -17.99 -10.67 5.52
CA ASP A 196 -17.85 -10.01 6.83
C ASP A 196 -18.38 -8.57 6.81
N TYR A 197 -18.71 -8.04 5.62
CA TYR A 197 -19.35 -6.74 5.41
C TYR A 197 -20.88 -6.84 5.20
N LEU A 198 -21.49 -8.01 5.33
CA LEU A 198 -22.94 -8.19 5.17
C LEU A 198 -23.71 -7.61 6.39
N ASP A 199 -24.27 -6.40 6.21
CA ASP A 199 -25.19 -5.70 7.12
C ASP A 199 -26.25 -4.94 6.32
N TYR A 200 -27.52 -5.28 6.50
CA TYR A 200 -28.59 -4.75 5.65
C TYR A 200 -28.77 -3.23 5.74
N GLY A 201 -28.56 -2.62 6.92
CA GLY A 201 -28.70 -1.18 7.10
C GLY A 201 -27.62 -0.41 6.34
N ARG A 202 -26.37 -0.88 6.40
CA ARG A 202 -25.25 -0.28 5.68
C ARG A 202 -25.30 -0.52 4.18
N LEU A 203 -25.71 -1.72 3.77
CA LEU A 203 -25.93 -2.03 2.35
C LEU A 203 -27.07 -1.19 1.76
N PHE A 204 -28.14 -0.97 2.53
CA PHE A 204 -29.21 -0.04 2.12
C PHE A 204 -28.73 1.41 2.05
N ALA A 205 -27.78 1.82 2.90
CA ALA A 205 -27.18 3.15 2.78
C ALA A 205 -26.35 3.32 1.49
N LEU A 206 -25.63 2.27 1.04
CA LEU A 206 -24.96 2.27 -0.27
C LEU A 206 -25.96 2.38 -1.42
N ASP A 207 -27.02 1.58 -1.39
CA ASP A 207 -28.09 1.61 -2.39
C ASP A 207 -28.75 2.99 -2.48
N ARG A 208 -29.08 3.59 -1.33
CA ARG A 208 -29.63 4.95 -1.25
C ARG A 208 -28.70 6.03 -1.78
N ALA A 209 -27.39 5.80 -1.76
CA ALA A 209 -26.39 6.70 -2.34
C ALA A 209 -26.21 6.48 -3.86
N GLY A 210 -26.96 5.55 -4.46
CA GLY A 210 -26.85 5.18 -5.86
C GLY A 210 -25.64 4.30 -6.17
N ALA A 211 -25.00 3.73 -5.15
CA ALA A 211 -23.90 2.78 -5.29
C ALA A 211 -24.42 1.34 -5.32
N PHE A 212 -23.67 0.47 -5.98
CA PHE A 212 -23.96 -0.96 -6.05
C PHE A 212 -22.95 -1.73 -5.19
N PHE A 213 -23.30 -2.96 -4.80
CA PHE A 213 -22.39 -3.81 -4.03
C PHE A 213 -22.46 -5.27 -4.47
N VAL A 214 -21.34 -5.95 -4.30
CA VAL A 214 -21.19 -7.40 -4.50
C VAL A 214 -20.56 -7.96 -3.25
N THR A 215 -21.27 -8.85 -2.55
CA THR A 215 -20.76 -9.53 -1.37
C THR A 215 -21.14 -10.99 -1.38
N ARG A 216 -20.40 -11.80 -0.62
CA ARG A 216 -20.71 -13.22 -0.43
C ARG A 216 -21.88 -13.35 0.56
N ALA A 217 -22.84 -14.20 0.22
CA ALA A 217 -23.94 -14.52 1.13
C ALA A 217 -23.45 -15.30 2.37
N LYS A 218 -24.11 -15.09 3.51
CA LYS A 218 -23.98 -15.96 4.70
C LYS A 218 -25.06 -17.04 4.67
N ALA A 219 -24.83 -18.15 5.38
CA ALA A 219 -25.75 -19.28 5.41
C ALA A 219 -27.11 -18.93 6.01
N ASP A 220 -27.13 -17.97 6.93
CA ASP A 220 -28.30 -17.44 7.65
C ASP A 220 -28.85 -16.15 7.01
N ALA A 221 -28.38 -15.78 5.81
CA ALA A 221 -28.84 -14.56 5.16
C ALA A 221 -30.29 -14.74 4.65
N ASP A 222 -31.19 -13.88 5.13
CA ASP A 222 -32.54 -13.73 4.62
C ASP A 222 -32.54 -13.10 3.22
N LEU A 223 -32.41 -13.94 2.20
CA LEU A 223 -32.29 -13.54 0.80
C LEU A 223 -33.30 -14.28 -0.06
N ARG A 224 -34.04 -13.54 -0.89
CA ARG A 224 -34.78 -14.11 -2.01
C ARG A 224 -33.89 -14.15 -3.24
N ARG A 225 -33.49 -15.33 -3.68
CA ARG A 225 -32.74 -15.50 -4.92
C ARG A 225 -33.57 -15.07 -6.14
N VAL A 226 -33.10 -14.05 -6.85
CA VAL A 226 -33.71 -13.58 -8.11
C VAL A 226 -33.13 -14.32 -9.33
N TYR A 227 -31.82 -14.55 -9.32
CA TYR A 227 -31.07 -15.17 -10.40
C TYR A 227 -29.86 -15.95 -9.85
N SER A 228 -29.35 -16.91 -10.63
CA SER A 228 -28.07 -17.59 -10.37
C SER A 228 -27.42 -18.04 -11.67
N ALA A 229 -26.11 -17.87 -11.76
CA ALA A 229 -25.27 -18.42 -12.81
C ALA A 229 -24.24 -19.40 -12.22
N PRO A 230 -23.82 -20.44 -12.96
CA PRO A 230 -22.68 -21.26 -12.58
C PRO A 230 -21.41 -20.40 -12.52
N ASN A 231 -20.49 -20.75 -11.62
CA ASN A 231 -19.22 -20.04 -11.45
C ASN A 231 -18.06 -21.00 -11.75
N ASP A 232 -17.35 -20.75 -12.86
CA ASP A 232 -16.23 -21.57 -13.31
C ASP A 232 -14.92 -21.28 -12.53
N ARG A 233 -14.91 -20.24 -11.69
CA ARG A 233 -13.76 -19.84 -10.87
C ARG A 233 -14.16 -19.55 -9.41
N PRO A 234 -14.38 -20.60 -8.59
CA PRO A 234 -14.91 -20.45 -7.24
C PRO A 234 -14.01 -19.62 -6.28
N ARG A 235 -12.73 -19.41 -6.62
CA ARG A 235 -11.75 -18.70 -5.79
C ARG A 235 -11.21 -17.39 -6.38
N GLY A 236 -11.75 -16.90 -7.52
CA GLY A 236 -11.19 -15.72 -8.21
C GLY A 236 -11.09 -14.48 -7.30
N ILE A 237 -12.20 -14.15 -6.62
CA ILE A 237 -12.28 -13.02 -5.68
C ILE A 237 -11.39 -13.24 -4.44
N GLU A 238 -11.29 -14.47 -3.94
CA GLU A 238 -10.43 -14.79 -2.79
C GLU A 238 -8.94 -14.65 -3.11
N LEU A 239 -8.51 -15.16 -4.28
CA LEU A 239 -7.15 -15.01 -4.77
C LEU A 239 -6.80 -13.54 -5.01
N PHE A 240 -7.77 -12.75 -5.46
CA PHE A 240 -7.64 -11.31 -5.63
C PHE A 240 -7.41 -10.58 -4.30
N PHE A 241 -8.23 -10.82 -3.28
CA PHE A 241 -8.01 -10.24 -1.96
C PHE A 241 -6.68 -10.72 -1.33
N LYS A 242 -6.34 -11.99 -1.49
CA LYS A 242 -5.03 -12.53 -1.07
C LYS A 242 -3.88 -11.80 -1.76
N TRP A 243 -4.01 -11.52 -3.05
CA TRP A 243 -3.03 -10.75 -3.81
C TRP A 243 -2.87 -9.34 -3.24
N ILE A 244 -3.95 -8.59 -2.96
CA ILE A 244 -3.86 -7.24 -2.35
C ILE A 244 -3.04 -7.28 -1.06
N LYS A 245 -3.37 -8.22 -0.14
CA LYS A 245 -2.67 -8.35 1.16
C LYS A 245 -1.18 -8.63 0.98
N GLN A 246 -0.82 -9.39 -0.06
CA GLN A 246 0.57 -9.72 -0.38
C GLN A 246 1.40 -8.57 -0.95
N HIS A 247 0.81 -7.44 -1.34
CA HIS A 247 1.51 -6.34 -1.99
C HIS A 247 1.88 -5.18 -1.04
N LEU A 248 1.10 -4.97 0.03
CA LEU A 248 1.43 -3.98 1.06
C LEU A 248 2.55 -4.46 2.02
N ARG A 249 2.77 -5.78 2.14
CA ARG A 249 3.91 -6.49 2.81
C ARG A 249 4.45 -5.88 4.11
N ILE A 250 3.58 -5.52 5.06
CA ILE A 250 4.00 -5.15 6.41
C ILE A 250 3.94 -6.38 7.31
N LYS A 251 5.08 -7.07 7.51
CA LYS A 251 5.14 -8.25 8.39
C LYS A 251 5.56 -7.95 9.83
N LYS A 252 6.35 -6.90 10.03
CA LYS A 252 6.89 -6.50 11.33
C LYS A 252 6.90 -4.98 11.43
N PHE A 253 6.57 -4.45 12.60
CA PHE A 253 6.70 -3.02 12.87
C PHE A 253 8.07 -2.68 13.45
N TYR A 254 8.62 -1.56 12.99
CA TYR A 254 9.93 -1.05 13.42
C TYR A 254 9.90 -0.28 14.75
N GLY A 255 8.71 -0.08 15.31
CA GLY A 255 8.50 0.52 16.61
C GLY A 255 7.15 0.09 17.18
N THR A 256 6.99 0.30 18.48
CA THR A 256 5.80 -0.14 19.21
C THR A 256 4.79 0.97 19.43
N SER A 257 5.15 2.24 19.23
CA SER A 257 4.22 3.36 19.40
C SER A 257 3.23 3.45 18.23
N VAL A 258 2.05 4.02 18.51
CA VAL A 258 1.02 4.32 17.48
C VAL A 258 1.64 5.09 16.31
N ASN A 259 2.49 6.07 16.63
CA ASN A 259 3.12 6.93 15.66
C ASN A 259 4.10 6.17 14.76
N ALA A 260 4.92 5.28 15.32
CA ALA A 260 5.87 4.47 14.55
C ALA A 260 5.14 3.50 13.61
N VAL A 261 4.08 2.84 14.10
CA VAL A 261 3.24 1.94 13.30
C VAL A 261 2.59 2.68 12.14
N LYS A 262 1.91 3.80 12.42
CA LYS A 262 1.25 4.59 11.37
C LYS A 262 2.25 5.17 10.37
N THR A 263 3.41 5.65 10.84
CA THR A 263 4.49 6.13 9.95
C THR A 263 4.91 5.05 8.97
N GLN A 264 5.17 3.84 9.46
CA GLN A 264 5.57 2.73 8.59
C GLN A 264 4.47 2.34 7.60
N ILE A 265 3.21 2.28 8.03
CA ILE A 265 2.07 1.98 7.14
C ILE A 265 1.98 3.01 6.00
N TRP A 266 2.01 4.30 6.32
CA TRP A 266 1.87 5.34 5.30
C TRP A 266 3.07 5.46 4.37
N VAL A 267 4.29 5.16 4.85
CA VAL A 267 5.45 5.02 3.96
C VAL A 267 5.28 3.80 3.05
N ALA A 268 4.78 2.67 3.55
CA ALA A 268 4.54 1.49 2.72
C ALA A 268 3.52 1.75 1.60
N VAL A 269 2.42 2.43 1.93
CA VAL A 269 1.42 2.88 0.96
C VAL A 269 2.05 3.83 -0.07
N THR A 270 2.82 4.81 0.40
CA THR A 270 3.53 5.76 -0.47
C THR A 270 4.43 5.04 -1.48
N VAL A 271 5.20 4.06 -1.02
CA VAL A 271 6.10 3.26 -1.89
C VAL A 271 5.32 2.45 -2.90
N TYR A 272 4.23 1.81 -2.50
CA TYR A 272 3.37 1.05 -3.40
C TYR A 272 2.83 1.95 -4.53
N VAL A 273 2.26 3.10 -4.16
CA VAL A 273 1.69 4.05 -5.12
C VAL A 273 2.77 4.67 -6.00
N LEU A 274 3.96 4.96 -5.46
CA LEU A 274 5.12 5.40 -6.24
C LEU A 274 5.46 4.39 -7.35
N VAL A 275 5.53 3.11 -7.03
CA VAL A 275 5.81 2.06 -8.03
C VAL A 275 4.69 2.01 -9.08
N ALA A 276 3.43 2.21 -8.69
CA ALA A 276 2.32 2.28 -9.63
C ALA A 276 2.40 3.49 -10.57
N ILE A 277 2.79 4.66 -10.05
CA ILE A 277 3.02 5.87 -10.87
C ILE A 277 4.18 5.63 -11.84
N VAL A 278 5.29 5.06 -11.37
CA VAL A 278 6.46 4.75 -12.21
C VAL A 278 6.08 3.78 -13.33
N ARG A 279 5.33 2.71 -13.01
CA ARG A 279 4.82 1.75 -14.01
C ARG A 279 4.07 2.46 -15.13
N LYS A 280 3.11 3.31 -14.78
CA LYS A 280 2.25 3.98 -15.77
C LYS A 280 3.02 5.02 -16.59
N ARG A 281 3.86 5.83 -15.93
CA ARG A 281 4.61 6.91 -16.61
C ARG A 281 5.73 6.42 -17.52
N LEU A 282 6.27 5.24 -17.24
CA LEU A 282 7.31 4.62 -18.06
C LEU A 282 6.74 3.52 -18.97
N GLU A 283 5.42 3.35 -19.02
CA GLU A 283 4.74 2.34 -19.85
C GLU A 283 5.36 0.94 -19.70
N LEU A 284 5.62 0.53 -18.45
CA LEU A 284 6.25 -0.76 -18.17
C LEU A 284 5.21 -1.89 -18.25
N ASP A 285 5.46 -2.88 -19.09
CA ASP A 285 4.60 -4.07 -19.26
C ASP A 285 4.60 -5.01 -18.03
N ALA A 286 5.58 -4.84 -17.13
CA ALA A 286 5.70 -5.64 -15.92
C ALA A 286 4.58 -5.31 -14.92
N SER A 287 4.07 -6.36 -14.26
CA SER A 287 3.10 -6.18 -13.16
C SER A 287 3.70 -5.41 -11.98
N LEU A 288 2.85 -4.76 -11.17
CA LEU A 288 3.29 -4.08 -9.94
C LEU A 288 4.07 -5.03 -9.00
N TYR A 289 3.65 -6.29 -8.94
CA TYR A 289 4.35 -7.33 -8.19
C TYR A 289 5.80 -7.50 -8.65
N THR A 290 5.96 -7.70 -9.97
CA THR A 290 7.24 -7.94 -10.62
C THR A 290 8.17 -6.75 -10.42
N LEU A 291 7.65 -5.53 -10.58
CA LEU A 291 8.42 -4.31 -10.33
C LEU A 291 8.89 -4.22 -8.88
N LEU A 292 8.01 -4.51 -7.91
CA LEU A 292 8.40 -4.54 -6.49
C LEU A 292 9.49 -5.60 -6.22
N GLN A 293 9.42 -6.78 -6.84
CA GLN A 293 10.47 -7.80 -6.72
C GLN A 293 11.79 -7.33 -7.33
N ILE A 294 11.78 -6.80 -8.55
CA ILE A 294 12.98 -6.31 -9.22
C ILE A 294 13.62 -5.19 -8.40
N PHE A 295 12.81 -4.23 -7.95
CA PHE A 295 13.31 -3.13 -7.12
C PHE A 295 13.90 -3.64 -5.81
N SER A 296 13.37 -4.69 -5.18
CA SER A 296 13.90 -5.19 -3.91
C SER A 296 15.37 -5.61 -3.94
N VAL A 297 15.90 -5.98 -5.12
CA VAL A 297 17.30 -6.44 -5.29
C VAL A 297 18.20 -5.47 -6.05
N THR A 298 17.63 -4.56 -6.86
CA THR A 298 18.41 -3.70 -7.80
C THR A 298 18.59 -2.25 -7.35
N LEU A 299 18.10 -1.83 -6.18
CA LEU A 299 18.08 -0.41 -5.76
C LEU A 299 19.44 0.31 -5.78
N PHE A 300 20.53 -0.42 -5.58
CA PHE A 300 21.89 0.14 -5.55
C PHE A 300 22.56 0.21 -6.92
N GLU A 301 21.97 -0.41 -7.95
CA GLU A 301 22.51 -0.41 -9.30
C GLU A 301 22.33 0.96 -9.95
N LYS A 302 23.25 1.32 -10.86
CA LYS A 302 23.22 2.58 -11.61
C LYS A 302 22.59 2.43 -12.99
N THR A 303 21.77 1.40 -13.16
CA THR A 303 21.06 1.06 -14.40
C THR A 303 19.90 2.04 -14.63
N LEU A 304 19.64 2.40 -15.89
CA LEU A 304 18.54 3.31 -16.24
C LEU A 304 17.20 2.60 -16.08
N LEU A 305 16.24 3.26 -15.42
CA LEU A 305 14.85 2.79 -15.27
C LEU A 305 14.15 2.48 -16.61
N ASN A 306 14.65 2.97 -17.75
CA ASN A 306 14.00 2.84 -19.05
C ASN A 306 14.68 1.87 -20.03
N ARG A 307 15.81 1.25 -19.67
CA ARG A 307 16.66 0.60 -20.69
C ARG A 307 17.07 -0.84 -20.46
N ASN A 308 16.82 -1.45 -19.31
CA ASN A 308 17.16 -2.86 -19.05
C ASN A 308 16.39 -3.35 -17.81
N PHE A 309 15.06 -3.19 -17.77
CA PHE A 309 14.34 -4.21 -17.00
C PHE A 309 14.59 -5.49 -17.79
N PRO A 310 15.20 -6.54 -17.21
CA PRO A 310 15.37 -7.78 -17.95
C PRO A 310 14.01 -8.10 -18.54
N GLU A 311 13.96 -8.29 -19.87
CA GLU A 311 12.91 -9.10 -20.45
C GLU A 311 12.93 -10.36 -19.59
N ALA A 312 12.00 -10.45 -18.64
CA ALA A 312 11.85 -11.60 -17.78
C ALA A 312 11.37 -12.70 -18.71
N SER A 313 12.34 -13.26 -19.43
CA SER A 313 12.20 -14.30 -20.40
C SER A 313 11.83 -15.53 -19.59
N ARG A 314 10.53 -15.85 -19.64
CA ARG A 314 9.99 -17.21 -19.71
C ARG A 314 10.90 -18.28 -19.09
N ALA A 315 10.89 -18.38 -17.76
CA ALA A 315 11.27 -19.56 -16.97
C ALA A 315 11.06 -19.19 -15.48
N THR A 316 9.84 -19.21 -14.96
CA THR A 316 9.18 -20.44 -14.50
C THR A 316 7.79 -20.60 -15.09
N GLU A 317 7.68 -21.50 -16.06
CA GLU A 317 6.44 -22.06 -16.60
C GLU A 317 5.70 -22.96 -15.59
N ASN A 318 5.77 -22.67 -14.28
CA ASN A 318 5.04 -23.44 -13.28
C ASN A 318 4.77 -22.76 -11.92
N ASP A 319 4.80 -21.43 -11.85
CA ASP A 319 4.24 -20.76 -10.66
C ASP A 319 3.48 -19.49 -11.05
N MET A 320 2.16 -19.63 -11.11
CA MET A 320 1.18 -18.56 -11.12
C MET A 320 1.27 -17.61 -12.32
N ASP A 321 0.76 -18.10 -13.46
CA ASP A 321 0.19 -17.34 -14.57
C ASP A 321 -0.04 -15.87 -14.20
N ALA A 322 0.78 -15.01 -14.81
CA ALA A 322 0.63 -13.57 -14.88
C ALA A 322 -0.61 -13.21 -15.71
N LYS A 323 -1.78 -13.73 -15.31
CA LYS A 323 -3.05 -13.06 -15.55
C LYS A 323 -3.09 -12.01 -14.46
N GLN A 324 -2.97 -10.72 -14.81
CA GLN A 324 -3.86 -9.70 -14.25
C GLN A 324 -5.16 -10.45 -13.98
N LEU A 325 -5.48 -10.75 -12.71
CA LEU A 325 -6.49 -11.76 -12.38
C LEU A 325 -7.72 -11.41 -13.22
N LYS A 326 -7.93 -12.19 -14.29
CA LYS A 326 -9.01 -12.01 -15.26
C LYS A 326 -10.25 -12.40 -14.48
N LEU A 327 -10.69 -11.54 -13.56
CA LEU A 327 -11.85 -11.76 -12.71
C LEU A 327 -13.10 -11.95 -13.59
N PHE A 328 -13.01 -11.54 -14.86
CA PHE A 328 -14.15 -11.25 -15.71
C PHE A 328 -13.97 -11.65 -17.18
N GLU A 329 -12.96 -12.46 -17.53
CA GLU A 329 -13.01 -13.13 -18.81
C GLU A 329 -13.91 -14.36 -18.70
N PHE A 330 -15.07 -14.24 -19.34
CA PHE A 330 -16.08 -15.27 -19.54
C PHE A 330 -15.53 -16.47 -20.32
#